data_AF-A0A7S1PTI3-F1
#
_entry.id   AF-A0A7S1PTI3-F1
#
_cell.length_a   1.000
_cell.length_b   1.000
_cell.length_c   1.000
_cell.angle_alpha   90.00
_cell.angle_beta   90.00
_cell.angle_gamma   90.00
#
_symmetry.space_group_name_H-M   'P 1'
#
loop_
_entity.id
_entity.type
_entity.pdbx_description
1 polymer ?
#
loop_
_entity_poly.entity_id
_entity_poly.type
_entity_poly.pdbx_seq_one_letter_code
_entity_poly.pdbx_strand_id
1 'polypeptide(L)'
;GSGQGGLRVPKGGRGARRGPRALARDTAGAMIRPGTSLTKQKQKRAAAPKVAPGKKAEAQKPDLQEFLNNCDYVGAITLLEFEKKAKEDRPYLLMWLAYAYFHNGDYKKALDSYDEAMKKDSDPNIACYKACCLYALTQYNEAEEEAKKSPDGPLKTRILFHTAHKRNDESAMMAQHQALTESKEDQLCLAAIQYLRSHFQEATDIYKRLLVED
;
A
#
# COMPACT_ATOMS: atom_id res chain seq x y z
N GLY A 1 -39.09 -72.77 36.02
CA GLY A 1 -37.90 -72.59 36.87
C GLY A 1 -36.80 -71.93 36.08
N SER A 2 -35.75 -71.33 36.61
CA SER A 2 -35.37 -70.92 37.97
C SER A 2 -34.00 -70.25 37.80
N GLY A 3 -33.72 -69.17 38.55
CA GLY A 3 -32.39 -68.55 38.73
C GLY A 3 -32.10 -67.35 37.80
N GLN A 4 -32.17 -66.06 38.16
CA GLN A 4 -31.77 -65.24 39.34
C GLN A 4 -30.26 -65.02 39.57
N GLY A 5 -29.89 -63.74 39.69
CA GLY A 5 -28.69 -63.20 40.35
C GLY A 5 -27.67 -62.56 39.38
N GLY A 6 -27.18 -61.32 39.52
CA GLY A 6 -27.22 -60.35 40.61
C GLY A 6 -26.11 -59.30 40.38
N LEU A 7 -26.37 -58.08 40.83
CA LEU A 7 -25.66 -56.80 40.63
C LEU A 7 -24.13 -56.79 40.88
N ARG A 8 -23.42 -55.87 40.17
CA ARG A 8 -22.67 -54.79 40.85
C ARG A 8 -22.26 -53.62 39.94
N VAL A 9 -22.69 -52.43 40.36
CA VAL A 9 -22.13 -51.12 40.01
C VAL A 9 -20.93 -50.85 40.93
N PRO A 10 -19.95 -50.05 40.51
CA PRO A 10 -19.64 -48.89 41.34
C PRO A 10 -19.63 -47.57 40.57
N LYS A 11 -20.00 -46.56 41.34
CA LYS A 11 -20.20 -45.15 41.04
C LYS A 11 -18.88 -44.43 40.76
N GLY A 12 -18.99 -43.31 40.06
CA GLY A 12 -18.32 -42.07 40.49
C GLY A 12 -17.43 -41.42 39.44
N GLY A 13 -17.82 -40.23 38.99
CA GLY A 13 -16.92 -39.35 38.23
C GLY A 13 -17.61 -38.28 37.41
N ARG A 14 -18.40 -37.40 38.05
CA ARG A 14 -18.79 -36.11 37.43
C ARG A 14 -17.53 -35.25 37.30
N GLY A 15 -17.34 -34.64 36.14
CA GLY A 15 -16.25 -33.70 35.94
C GLY A 15 -16.27 -33.06 34.56
N ALA A 16 -17.34 -32.32 34.26
CA ALA A 16 -17.33 -31.36 33.18
C ALA A 16 -16.17 -30.37 33.42
N ARG A 17 -15.11 -30.45 32.60
CA ARG A 17 -14.16 -29.36 32.42
C ARG A 17 -14.04 -29.08 30.94
N ARG A 18 -14.74 -28.02 30.56
CA ARG A 18 -14.58 -27.28 29.31
C ARG A 18 -13.09 -27.07 29.07
N GLY A 19 -12.59 -27.55 27.94
CA GLY A 19 -11.22 -27.28 27.50
C GLY A 19 -10.97 -25.77 27.41
N PRO A 20 -9.78 -25.28 27.80
CA PRO A 20 -9.45 -23.89 27.59
C PRO A 20 -9.37 -23.62 26.09
N ARG A 21 -10.26 -22.72 25.67
CA ARG A 21 -10.34 -22.05 24.39
C ARG A 21 -8.99 -21.42 24.05
N ALA A 22 -8.19 -22.08 23.22
CA ALA A 22 -7.03 -21.46 22.60
C ALA A 22 -7.53 -20.56 21.46
N LEU A 23 -7.75 -19.29 21.78
CA LEU A 23 -7.83 -18.20 20.82
C LEU A 23 -6.52 -18.18 20.04
N ALA A 24 -6.51 -18.81 18.86
CA ALA A 24 -5.44 -18.59 17.89
C ALA A 24 -5.50 -17.11 17.51
N ARG A 25 -4.44 -16.41 17.89
CA ARG A 25 -4.28 -14.97 17.74
C ARG A 25 -4.31 -14.64 16.26
N ASP A 26 -5.36 -13.93 15.88
CA ASP A 26 -5.43 -13.17 14.64
C ASP A 26 -4.33 -12.10 14.72
N THR A 27 -3.14 -12.43 14.22
CA THR A 27 -2.06 -11.45 14.06
C THR A 27 -2.27 -10.80 12.71
N ALA A 28 -3.26 -9.89 12.67
CA ALA A 28 -3.30 -8.83 11.68
C ALA A 28 -2.05 -7.97 11.89
N GLY A 29 -0.93 -8.41 11.30
CA GLY A 29 0.32 -7.67 11.22
C GLY A 29 0.08 -6.46 10.34
N ALA A 30 -0.34 -5.36 10.97
CA ALA A 30 -0.31 -4.05 10.35
C ALA A 30 1.09 -3.84 9.77
N MET A 31 1.18 -3.69 8.45
CA MET A 31 2.40 -3.25 7.80
C MET A 31 2.70 -1.83 8.29
N ILE A 32 3.50 -1.72 9.34
CA ILE A 32 4.18 -0.48 9.68
C ILE A 32 5.20 -0.28 8.57
N ARG A 33 4.90 0.63 7.63
CA ARG A 33 5.89 1.14 6.68
C ARG A 33 7.06 1.71 7.50
N PRO A 34 8.30 1.21 7.37
CA PRO A 34 9.45 1.81 8.04
C PRO A 34 9.71 3.17 7.38
N GLY A 35 9.30 4.25 8.04
CA GLY A 35 9.45 5.59 7.49
C GLY A 35 8.62 6.64 8.19
N THR A 36 8.80 6.84 9.49
CA THR A 36 8.47 8.12 10.19
C THR A 36 9.05 8.15 11.60
N SER A 37 10.36 7.95 11.73
CA SER A 37 11.11 8.43 12.90
C SER A 37 12.00 9.59 12.46
N LEU A 38 11.37 10.72 12.13
CA LEU A 38 12.06 12.00 12.04
C LEU A 38 12.18 12.55 13.46
N THR A 39 13.39 12.48 14.00
CA THR A 39 13.84 13.34 15.09
C THR A 39 13.46 14.78 14.77
N LYS A 40 12.69 15.43 15.66
CA LYS A 40 12.31 16.84 15.55
C LYS A 40 13.56 17.72 15.66
N GLN A 41 14.29 17.92 14.57
CA GLN A 41 15.24 19.01 14.47
C GLN A 41 14.44 20.27 14.13
N LYS A 42 14.41 21.22 15.08
CA LYS A 42 13.65 22.46 14.98
C LYS A 42 14.26 23.35 13.91
N GLN A 43 13.80 23.20 12.66
CA GLN A 43 14.12 24.12 11.57
C GLN A 43 13.58 25.51 11.93
N LYS A 44 14.47 26.51 12.03
CA LYS A 44 14.08 27.91 12.18
C LYS A 44 13.27 28.31 10.95
N ARG A 45 11.98 28.60 11.14
CA ARG A 45 11.15 29.27 10.12
C ARG A 45 11.82 30.60 9.78
N ALA A 46 12.14 30.81 8.50
CA ALA A 46 12.50 32.13 8.00
C ALA A 46 11.30 33.07 8.18
N ALA A 47 11.58 34.31 8.59
CA ALA A 47 10.55 35.34 8.73
C ALA A 47 9.91 35.61 7.36
N ALA A 48 8.59 35.79 7.36
CA ALA A 48 7.85 36.16 6.16
C ALA A 48 8.40 37.48 5.56
N PRO A 49 8.49 37.61 4.23
CA PRO A 49 8.91 38.86 3.62
C PRO A 49 7.92 39.96 3.98
N LYS A 50 8.41 41.10 4.47
CA LYS A 50 7.60 42.31 4.66
C LYS A 50 7.26 42.87 3.27
N VAL A 51 6.03 42.68 2.82
CA VAL A 51 5.52 43.32 1.60
C VAL A 51 5.16 44.76 1.93
N ALA A 52 5.77 45.72 1.23
CA ALA A 52 5.46 47.14 1.35
C ALA A 52 4.01 47.43 0.89
N PRO A 53 3.29 48.36 1.53
CA PRO A 53 1.90 48.65 1.20
C PRO A 53 1.84 49.38 -0.15
N GLY A 54 1.24 48.77 -1.17
CA GLY A 54 0.93 49.46 -2.43
C GLY A 54 1.08 48.66 -3.72
N LYS A 55 1.69 47.47 -3.71
CA LYS A 55 1.62 46.54 -4.85
C LYS A 55 0.73 45.37 -4.48
N LYS A 56 -0.41 45.21 -5.18
CA LYS A 56 -1.06 43.90 -5.23
C LYS A 56 -0.01 42.95 -5.79
N ALA A 57 0.55 42.08 -4.95
CA ALA A 57 1.26 40.93 -5.45
C ALA A 57 0.24 40.20 -6.32
N GLU A 58 0.46 40.13 -7.63
CA GLU A 58 -0.18 39.11 -8.43
C GLU A 58 0.26 37.80 -7.78
N ALA A 59 -0.63 37.20 -7.00
CA ALA A 59 -0.36 35.93 -6.36
C ALA A 59 -0.13 34.93 -7.50
N GLN A 60 1.13 34.60 -7.76
CA GLN A 60 1.46 33.55 -8.73
C GLN A 60 0.69 32.30 -8.33
N LYS A 61 0.01 31.72 -9.31
CA LYS A 61 -0.73 30.49 -9.10
C LYS A 61 0.25 29.43 -8.60
N PRO A 62 -0.05 28.76 -7.47
CA PRO A 62 0.80 27.67 -6.98
C PRO A 62 1.04 26.63 -8.06
N ASP A 63 2.29 26.19 -8.22
CA ASP A 63 2.65 25.17 -9.19
C ASP A 63 2.51 23.77 -8.58
N LEU A 64 1.85 22.87 -9.31
CA LEU A 64 1.70 21.48 -8.91
C LEU A 64 3.06 20.80 -8.78
N GLN A 65 3.98 21.06 -9.71
CA GLN A 65 5.27 20.38 -9.72
C GLN A 65 6.11 20.69 -8.47
N GLU A 66 6.02 21.92 -7.95
CA GLU A 66 6.70 22.31 -6.72
C GLU A 66 6.18 21.49 -5.52
N PHE A 67 4.87 21.30 -5.40
CA PHE A 67 4.30 20.47 -4.34
C PHE A 67 4.76 19.00 -4.46
N LEU A 68 4.76 18.44 -5.68
CA LEU A 68 5.16 17.05 -5.90
C LEU A 68 6.65 16.83 -5.61
N ASN A 69 7.52 17.74 -6.05
CA ASN A 69 8.96 17.67 -5.80
C ASN A 69 9.30 17.73 -4.31
N ASN A 70 8.51 18.48 -3.54
CA ASN A 70 8.66 18.63 -2.10
C ASN A 70 7.91 17.55 -1.29
N CYS A 71 7.26 16.59 -1.95
CA CYS A 71 6.38 15.61 -1.34
C CYS A 71 5.25 16.23 -0.49
N ASP A 72 4.86 17.48 -0.78
CA ASP A 72 3.72 18.14 -0.13
C ASP A 72 2.42 17.73 -0.82
N TYR A 73 2.03 16.47 -0.60
CA TYR A 73 0.83 15.90 -1.19
C TYR A 73 -0.45 16.58 -0.69
N VAL A 74 -0.44 17.15 0.52
CA VAL A 74 -1.60 17.91 1.05
C VAL A 74 -1.80 19.20 0.26
N GLY A 75 -0.71 19.92 -0.02
CA GLY A 75 -0.73 21.10 -0.91
C GLY A 75 -1.19 20.74 -2.32
N ALA A 76 -0.63 19.67 -2.90
CA ALA A 76 -1.02 19.18 -4.23
C ALA A 76 -2.51 18.80 -4.29
N ILE A 77 -3.03 18.05 -3.31
CA ILE A 77 -4.45 17.68 -3.21
C ILE A 77 -5.31 18.96 -3.15
N THR A 78 -4.94 19.92 -2.30
CA THR A 78 -5.71 21.16 -2.12
C THR A 78 -5.81 21.95 -3.43
N LEU A 79 -4.68 22.09 -4.14
CA LEU A 79 -4.65 22.74 -5.46
C LEU A 79 -5.55 21.99 -6.46
N LEU A 80 -5.35 20.68 -6.61
CA LEU A 80 -6.05 19.86 -7.59
C LEU A 80 -7.56 19.76 -7.33
N GLU A 81 -7.99 19.69 -6.06
CA GLU A 81 -9.41 19.75 -5.72
C GLU A 81 -10.04 21.10 -6.04
N PHE A 82 -9.32 22.20 -5.78
CA PHE A 82 -9.77 23.53 -6.14
C PHE A 82 -9.94 23.66 -7.66
N GLU A 83 -8.94 23.25 -8.44
CA GLU A 83 -8.97 23.28 -9.90
C GLU A 83 -10.09 22.39 -10.47
N LYS A 84 -10.30 21.19 -9.90
CA LYS A 84 -11.42 20.30 -10.26
C LYS A 84 -12.76 20.99 -10.04
N LYS A 85 -12.91 21.68 -8.90
CA LYS A 85 -14.15 22.36 -8.51
C LYS A 85 -14.41 23.62 -9.36
N ALA A 86 -13.34 24.31 -9.74
CA ALA A 86 -13.36 25.42 -10.69
C ALA A 86 -13.55 24.96 -12.15
N LYS A 87 -13.55 23.64 -12.41
CA LYS A 87 -13.61 23.03 -13.74
C LYS A 87 -12.51 23.54 -14.67
N GLU A 88 -11.32 23.76 -14.12
CA GLU A 88 -10.18 24.09 -14.93
C GLU A 88 -9.80 22.91 -15.83
N ASP A 89 -9.35 23.22 -17.04
CA ASP A 89 -8.87 22.25 -18.00
C ASP A 89 -7.38 21.96 -17.76
N ARG A 90 -7.10 21.15 -16.73
CA ARG A 90 -5.75 20.63 -16.47
C ARG A 90 -5.62 19.22 -17.06
N PRO A 91 -4.62 18.97 -17.94
CA PRO A 91 -4.32 17.63 -18.40
C PRO A 91 -4.05 16.68 -17.24
N TYR A 92 -4.65 15.49 -17.31
CA TYR A 92 -4.45 14.43 -16.32
C TYR A 92 -4.79 14.84 -14.87
N LEU A 93 -5.65 15.85 -14.67
CA LEU A 93 -6.00 16.34 -13.32
C LEU A 93 -6.40 15.21 -12.37
N LEU A 94 -7.27 14.29 -12.84
CA LEU A 94 -7.75 13.18 -12.01
C LEU A 94 -6.64 12.16 -11.69
N MET A 95 -5.72 11.94 -12.63
CA MET A 95 -4.56 11.07 -12.42
C MET A 95 -3.62 11.67 -11.38
N TRP A 96 -3.32 12.97 -11.47
CA TRP A 96 -2.51 13.67 -10.48
C TRP A 96 -3.18 13.72 -9.10
N LEU A 97 -4.50 13.89 -9.06
CA LEU A 97 -5.25 13.88 -7.81
C LEU A 97 -5.23 12.49 -7.17
N ALA A 98 -5.41 11.43 -7.97
CA ALA A 98 -5.31 10.06 -7.51
C ALA A 98 -3.89 9.72 -7.00
N TYR A 99 -2.86 10.15 -7.73
CA TYR A 99 -1.46 10.04 -7.33
C TYR A 99 -1.21 10.71 -5.97
N ALA A 100 -1.61 11.97 -5.82
CA ALA A 100 -1.42 12.71 -4.57
C ALA A 100 -2.18 12.06 -3.40
N TYR A 101 -3.41 11.59 -3.64
CA TYR A 101 -4.17 10.83 -2.63
C TYR A 101 -3.47 9.53 -2.21
N PHE A 102 -2.95 8.77 -3.16
CA PHE A 102 -2.23 7.54 -2.87
C PHE A 102 -1.00 7.80 -2.00
N HIS A 103 -0.19 8.80 -2.35
CA HIS A 103 1.01 9.14 -1.60
C HIS A 103 0.73 9.81 -0.25
N ASN A 104 -0.41 10.49 -0.09
CA ASN A 104 -0.90 10.98 1.21
C ASN A 104 -1.45 9.85 2.11
N GLY A 105 -1.71 8.65 1.55
CA GLY A 105 -2.26 7.50 2.26
C GLY A 105 -3.79 7.39 2.21
N ASP A 106 -4.47 8.26 1.48
CA ASP A 106 -5.92 8.26 1.30
C ASP A 106 -6.33 7.33 0.14
N TYR A 107 -6.05 6.04 0.27
CA TYR A 107 -6.20 5.06 -0.83
C TYR A 107 -7.64 4.93 -1.37
N LYS A 108 -8.66 5.16 -0.53
CA LYS A 108 -10.07 5.15 -0.97
C LYS A 108 -10.35 6.29 -1.94
N LYS A 109 -9.91 7.50 -1.60
CA LYS A 109 -10.07 8.68 -2.48
C LYS A 109 -9.22 8.55 -3.74
N ALA A 110 -8.06 7.89 -3.66
CA ALA A 110 -7.26 7.55 -4.82
C ALA A 110 -8.04 6.63 -5.78
N LEU A 111 -8.67 5.56 -5.27
CA LEU A 111 -9.54 4.68 -6.06
C LEU A 111 -10.68 5.45 -6.72
N ASP A 112 -11.42 6.27 -5.97
CA ASP A 112 -12.52 7.07 -6.51
C ASP A 112 -12.04 7.99 -7.65
N SER A 113 -10.85 8.58 -7.49
CA SER A 113 -10.24 9.47 -8.49
C SER A 113 -9.81 8.70 -9.75
N TYR A 114 -9.26 7.49 -9.59
CA TYR A 114 -8.95 6.61 -10.73
C TYR A 114 -10.23 6.12 -11.44
N ASP A 115 -11.28 5.76 -10.72
CA ASP A 115 -12.56 5.36 -11.31
C ASP A 115 -13.22 6.51 -12.09
N GLU A 116 -13.04 7.76 -11.64
CA GLU A 116 -13.44 8.92 -12.44
C GLU A 116 -12.52 9.13 -13.65
N ALA A 117 -11.21 8.93 -13.48
CA ALA A 117 -10.23 9.07 -14.56
C ALA A 117 -10.50 8.09 -15.70
N MET A 118 -10.80 6.82 -15.41
CA MET A 118 -11.13 5.78 -16.42
C MET A 118 -12.34 6.12 -17.30
N LYS A 119 -13.23 7.02 -16.86
CA LYS A 119 -14.38 7.47 -17.67
C LYS A 119 -14.00 8.52 -18.69
N LYS A 120 -12.86 9.19 -18.50
CA LYS A 120 -12.38 10.32 -19.32
C LYS A 120 -11.10 10.00 -20.09
N ASP A 121 -10.27 9.13 -19.53
CA ASP A 121 -8.97 8.72 -20.02
C ASP A 121 -8.98 7.22 -20.33
N SER A 122 -8.22 6.83 -21.35
CA SER A 122 -8.06 5.44 -21.79
C SER A 122 -6.70 4.86 -21.38
N ASP A 123 -5.98 5.48 -20.44
CA ASP A 123 -4.70 4.94 -19.93
C ASP A 123 -4.89 3.50 -19.42
N PRO A 124 -4.27 2.52 -20.09
CA PRO A 124 -4.45 1.11 -19.76
C PRO A 124 -3.79 0.73 -18.42
N ASN A 125 -2.95 1.60 -17.84
CA ASN A 125 -2.27 1.36 -16.57
C ASN A 125 -3.13 1.71 -15.34
N ILE A 126 -4.27 2.38 -15.51
CA ILE A 126 -5.12 2.80 -14.37
C ILE A 126 -5.51 1.59 -13.51
N ALA A 127 -5.83 0.44 -14.13
CA ALA A 127 -6.14 -0.78 -13.40
C ALA A 127 -4.96 -1.23 -12.49
N CYS A 128 -3.71 -1.08 -12.93
CA CYS A 128 -2.54 -1.39 -12.13
C CYS A 128 -2.36 -0.41 -10.95
N TYR A 129 -2.65 0.87 -11.15
CA TYR A 129 -2.61 1.86 -10.07
C TYR A 129 -3.71 1.63 -9.03
N LYS A 130 -4.92 1.25 -9.47
CA LYS A 130 -6.00 0.81 -8.59
C LYS A 130 -5.62 -0.43 -7.79
N ALA A 131 -4.97 -1.42 -8.41
CA ALA A 131 -4.45 -2.59 -7.71
C ALA A 131 -3.49 -2.21 -6.56
N CYS A 132 -2.63 -1.20 -6.76
CA CYS A 132 -1.76 -0.68 -5.71
C CYS A 132 -2.58 -0.08 -4.54
N CYS A 133 -3.67 0.64 -4.82
CA CYS A 133 -4.57 1.16 -3.79
C CYS A 133 -5.27 0.03 -3.02
N LEU A 134 -5.79 -0.98 -3.73
CA LEU A 134 -6.45 -2.15 -3.12
C LEU A 134 -5.47 -2.94 -2.23
N TYR A 135 -4.24 -3.13 -2.68
CA TYR A 135 -3.19 -3.76 -1.87
C TYR A 135 -2.92 -2.96 -0.59
N ALA A 136 -2.82 -1.63 -0.68
CA ALA A 136 -2.63 -0.77 0.48
C ALA A 136 -3.83 -0.80 1.45
N LEU A 137 -5.03 -1.08 0.94
CA LEU A 137 -6.25 -1.33 1.71
C LEU A 137 -6.35 -2.79 2.21
N THR A 138 -5.32 -3.61 2.03
CA THR A 138 -5.26 -5.03 2.41
C THR A 138 -6.26 -5.94 1.69
N GLN A 139 -6.81 -5.48 0.57
CA GLN A 139 -7.72 -6.23 -0.29
C GLN A 139 -6.93 -6.99 -1.36
N TYR A 140 -6.18 -8.02 -0.93
CA TYR A 140 -5.16 -8.65 -1.77
C TYR A 140 -5.74 -9.49 -2.92
N ASN A 141 -6.93 -10.05 -2.75
CA ASN A 141 -7.60 -10.81 -3.81
C ASN A 141 -8.08 -9.86 -4.92
N GLU A 142 -8.74 -8.79 -4.52
CA GLU A 142 -9.22 -7.74 -5.41
C GLU A 142 -8.06 -7.02 -6.10
N ALA A 143 -6.96 -6.79 -5.40
CA ALA A 143 -5.74 -6.22 -5.98
C ALA A 143 -5.17 -7.10 -7.11
N GLU A 144 -5.12 -8.42 -6.92
CA GLU A 144 -4.65 -9.35 -7.97
C GLU A 144 -5.58 -9.32 -9.19
N GLU A 145 -6.89 -9.40 -8.95
CA GLU A 145 -7.90 -9.40 -10.01
C GLU A 145 -7.92 -8.07 -10.78
N GLU A 146 -7.73 -6.93 -10.11
CA GLU A 146 -7.62 -5.63 -10.77
C GLU A 146 -6.31 -5.51 -11.55
N ALA A 147 -5.18 -5.97 -11.00
CA ALA A 147 -3.89 -5.93 -11.67
C ALA A 147 -3.89 -6.74 -12.98
N LYS A 148 -4.57 -7.89 -13.02
CA LYS A 148 -4.71 -8.73 -14.22
C LYS A 148 -5.40 -8.02 -15.39
N LYS A 149 -6.19 -6.97 -15.13
CA LYS A 149 -6.86 -6.17 -16.18
C LYS A 149 -5.91 -5.18 -16.88
N SER A 150 -4.76 -4.89 -16.28
CA SER A 150 -3.74 -4.03 -16.89
C SER A 150 -2.82 -4.81 -17.84
N PRO A 151 -2.24 -4.14 -18.85
CA PRO A 151 -1.20 -4.74 -19.69
C PRO A 151 -0.02 -5.24 -18.88
N ASP A 152 0.74 -6.18 -19.44
CA ASP A 152 1.97 -6.62 -18.81
C ASP A 152 2.98 -5.48 -18.72
N GLY A 153 3.62 -5.38 -17.55
CA GLY A 153 4.57 -4.33 -17.28
C GLY A 153 5.21 -4.47 -15.89
N PRO A 154 6.32 -3.77 -15.63
CA PRO A 154 7.10 -3.96 -14.40
C PRO A 154 6.29 -3.72 -13.13
N LEU A 155 5.41 -2.70 -13.12
CA LEU A 155 4.56 -2.42 -11.96
C LEU A 155 3.55 -3.55 -11.70
N LYS A 156 2.96 -4.13 -12.75
CA LYS A 156 2.04 -5.27 -12.65
C LYS A 156 2.75 -6.48 -12.05
N THR A 157 3.97 -6.79 -12.51
CA THR A 157 4.78 -7.89 -11.96
C THR A 157 5.03 -7.69 -10.47
N ARG A 158 5.50 -6.49 -10.07
CA ARG A 158 5.80 -6.17 -8.66
C ARG A 158 4.56 -6.24 -7.76
N ILE A 159 3.42 -5.69 -8.20
CA ILE A 159 2.20 -5.75 -7.37
C ILE A 159 1.68 -7.19 -7.25
N LEU A 160 1.73 -7.98 -8.33
CA LEU A 160 1.34 -9.39 -8.30
C LEU A 160 2.25 -10.20 -7.37
N PHE A 161 3.56 -9.93 -7.37
CA PHE A 161 4.53 -10.57 -6.47
C PHE A 161 4.18 -10.31 -5.00
N HIS A 162 3.89 -9.05 -4.66
CA HIS A 162 3.46 -8.68 -3.31
C HIS A 162 2.10 -9.27 -2.92
N THR A 163 1.12 -9.32 -3.84
CA THR A 163 -0.19 -9.94 -3.56
C THR A 163 -0.06 -11.44 -3.34
N ALA A 164 0.76 -12.13 -4.14
CA ALA A 164 0.99 -13.57 -4.01
C ALA A 164 1.59 -13.91 -2.65
N HIS A 165 2.59 -13.15 -2.21
CA HIS A 165 3.13 -13.24 -0.85
C HIS A 165 2.06 -13.08 0.23
N LYS A 166 1.24 -12.03 0.15
CA LYS A 166 0.22 -11.76 1.18
C LYS A 166 -0.89 -12.81 1.23
N ARG A 167 -1.09 -13.56 0.14
CA ARG A 167 -2.04 -14.66 0.03
C ARG A 167 -1.44 -16.03 0.34
N ASN A 168 -0.13 -16.11 0.58
CA ASN A 168 0.62 -17.36 0.70
C ASN A 168 0.51 -18.25 -0.56
N ASP A 169 0.45 -17.64 -1.75
CA ASP A 169 0.45 -18.35 -3.04
C ASP A 169 1.89 -18.48 -3.56
N GLU A 170 2.58 -19.54 -3.12
CA GLU A 170 3.99 -19.78 -3.49
C GLU A 170 4.15 -20.02 -5.00
N SER A 171 3.15 -20.59 -5.67
CA SER A 171 3.20 -20.84 -7.12
C SER A 171 3.19 -19.52 -7.90
N ALA A 172 2.22 -18.66 -7.61
CA ALA A 172 2.15 -17.34 -8.22
C ALA A 172 3.37 -16.47 -7.85
N MET A 173 3.84 -16.56 -6.61
CA MET A 173 5.04 -15.86 -6.16
C MET A 173 6.27 -16.25 -6.98
N MET A 174 6.50 -17.56 -7.18
CA MET A 174 7.64 -18.05 -7.97
C MET A 174 7.56 -17.61 -9.42
N ALA A 175 6.35 -17.60 -10.01
CA ALA A 175 6.15 -17.10 -11.37
C ALA A 175 6.52 -15.60 -11.49
N GLN A 176 6.10 -14.76 -10.54
CA GLN A 176 6.45 -13.34 -10.57
C GLN A 176 7.93 -13.09 -10.27
N HIS A 177 8.56 -13.87 -9.38
CA HIS A 177 10.00 -13.81 -9.12
C HIS A 177 10.83 -14.03 -10.39
N GLN A 178 10.44 -14.99 -11.23
CA GLN A 178 11.10 -15.26 -12.52
C GLN A 178 10.91 -14.13 -13.55
N ALA A 179 9.87 -13.31 -13.39
CA ALA A 179 9.55 -12.20 -14.29
C ALA A 179 10.21 -10.87 -13.86
N LEU A 180 10.86 -10.82 -12.70
CA LEU A 180 11.61 -9.64 -12.26
C LEU A 180 12.89 -9.46 -13.07
N THR A 181 13.30 -8.21 -13.24
CA THR A 181 14.51 -7.81 -13.96
C THR A 181 15.58 -7.26 -13.00
N GLU A 182 16.73 -6.85 -13.56
CA GLU A 182 17.79 -6.15 -12.82
C GLU A 182 17.52 -4.64 -12.65
N SER A 183 16.31 -4.15 -12.96
CA SER A 183 15.95 -2.75 -12.68
C SER A 183 15.98 -2.46 -11.18
N LYS A 184 16.33 -1.22 -10.80
CA LYS A 184 16.40 -0.82 -9.39
C LYS A 184 15.09 -1.09 -8.66
N GLU A 185 13.96 -0.80 -9.29
CA GLU A 185 12.63 -1.01 -8.72
C GLU A 185 12.31 -2.50 -8.49
N ASP A 186 12.71 -3.39 -9.41
CA ASP A 186 12.51 -4.83 -9.26
C ASP A 186 13.41 -5.43 -8.19
N GLN A 187 14.67 -5.01 -8.12
CA GLN A 187 15.60 -5.44 -7.07
C GLN A 187 15.15 -4.94 -5.69
N LEU A 188 14.64 -3.71 -5.59
CA LEU A 188 14.04 -3.20 -4.36
C LEU A 188 12.79 -4.00 -3.95
N CYS A 189 11.96 -4.39 -4.93
CA CYS A 189 10.80 -5.26 -4.69
C CYS A 189 11.22 -6.65 -4.19
N LEU A 190 12.23 -7.26 -4.82
CA LEU A 190 12.80 -8.53 -4.40
C LEU A 190 13.34 -8.47 -2.97
N ALA A 191 14.17 -7.48 -2.66
CA ALA A 191 14.72 -7.29 -1.32
C ALA A 191 13.61 -7.11 -0.27
N ALA A 192 12.54 -6.38 -0.60
CA ALA A 192 11.40 -6.20 0.30
C ALA A 192 10.67 -7.53 0.59
N ILE A 193 10.46 -8.39 -0.42
CA ILE A 193 9.87 -9.71 -0.20
C ILE A 193 10.79 -10.61 0.63
N GLN A 194 12.09 -10.63 0.34
CA GLN A 194 13.06 -11.41 1.12
C GLN A 194 13.06 -10.99 2.60
N TYR A 195 13.03 -9.68 2.86
CA TYR A 195 12.90 -9.16 4.22
C TYR A 195 11.61 -9.62 4.89
N LEU A 196 10.47 -9.53 4.20
CA LEU A 196 9.17 -9.94 4.74
C LEU A 196 9.09 -11.45 5.03
N ARG A 197 9.86 -12.26 4.31
CA ARG A 197 10.02 -13.71 4.55
C ARG A 197 11.09 -14.04 5.59
N SER A 198 11.67 -13.03 6.25
CA SER A 198 12.76 -13.17 7.23
C SER A 198 14.10 -13.64 6.65
N HIS A 199 14.29 -13.55 5.33
CA HIS A 199 15.57 -13.78 4.66
C HIS A 199 16.42 -12.50 4.68
N PHE A 200 16.79 -12.05 5.89
CA PHE A 200 17.40 -10.74 6.11
C PHE A 200 18.77 -10.58 5.44
N GLN A 201 19.55 -11.66 5.34
CA GLN A 201 20.87 -11.62 4.72
C GLN A 201 20.77 -11.35 3.21
N GLU A 202 19.89 -12.08 2.52
CA GLU A 202 19.64 -11.87 1.09
C GLU A 202 19.14 -10.45 0.80
N ALA A 203 18.17 -9.96 1.58
CA ALA A 203 17.69 -8.58 1.46
C ALA A 203 18.83 -7.57 1.66
N THR A 204 19.68 -7.77 2.68
CA THR A 204 20.82 -6.90 2.97
C THR A 204 21.82 -6.86 1.82
N ASP A 205 22.11 -8.00 1.21
CA ASP A 205 23.09 -8.10 0.13
C ASP A 205 22.60 -7.40 -1.15
N ILE A 206 21.29 -7.46 -1.44
CA ILE A 206 20.68 -6.69 -2.53
C ILE A 206 20.76 -5.19 -2.24
N TYR A 207 20.36 -4.74 -1.04
CA TYR A 207 20.42 -3.32 -0.68
C TYR A 207 21.83 -2.75 -0.75
N LYS A 208 22.84 -3.50 -0.27
CA LYS A 208 24.25 -3.08 -0.36
C LYS A 208 24.71 -2.94 -1.81
N ARG A 209 24.32 -3.86 -2.69
CA ARG A 209 24.66 -3.81 -4.11
C ARG A 209 24.12 -2.54 -4.75
N LEU A 210 22.83 -2.26 -4.54
CA LEU A 210 22.16 -1.08 -5.10
C LEU A 210 22.80 0.24 -4.63
N LEU A 211 23.28 0.32 -3.38
CA LEU A 211 23.95 1.51 -2.85
C LEU A 211 25.33 1.79 -3.47
N VAL A 212 25.98 0.77 -4.05
CA VAL A 212 27.30 0.90 -4.68
C VAL A 212 27.19 1.19 -6.18
N GLU A 213 26.06 0.86 -6.80
CA GLU A 213 25.78 1.06 -8.22
C GLU A 213 25.17 2.44 -8.55
N ASP A 214 24.98 3.30 -7.55
CA ASP A 214 24.50 4.69 -7.66
C ASP A 214 25.62 5.72 -7.89
#